data_AF-A0AB34FEV6-F1
#
_entry.id   AF-A0AB34FEV6-F1
#
_cell.length_a   1.000
_cell.length_b   1.000
_cell.length_c   1.000
_cell.angle_alpha   90.00
_cell.angle_beta   90.00
_cell.angle_gamma   90.00
#
_symmetry.space_group_name_H-M   'P 1'
#
loop_
_entity.id
_entity.type
_entity.pdbx_description
1 polymer ?
#
loop_
_entity_poly.entity_id
_entity_poly.type
_entity_poly.pdbx_seq_one_letter_code
_entity_poly.pdbx_strand_id
1 'polypeptide(L)'
;MLVTTTTPRRPPPRRTHHIVTAPHHLGGFTPASARIRSSSRSSSSSMAPAAVSDGQDAAKKSNRFDPLFTQHVIDTMGPNVTPRNRQLFSSLLRHLHDFAREVELTNDEWMTGVHFINAVGQTSTKTRNEAHRVSDVLGLESLVDEIANKIVAEGDVDPTSSSILGPFWSPNAPFRVNGSSIIQDPAPGGRVCRMHGRITDLLTGMPIPGAVFDIWQASSNGKYDFQDPDAQTPNNLRGKFRANDNGEYWFYCYHPTAYSLPTDGPSYDLLTLMDRHPMRPAHIHIMVTHPEFKGCTTQLYPRDDPWLATDTVFAVKDDLILDFKPLEGDDQAELDLEYNVILSPKGYKGKQFGP
;
A
#
# COMPACT_ATOMS: atom_id res chain seq x y z
N MET A 1 -33.84 57.47 -28.91
CA MET A 1 -32.50 57.56 -28.29
C MET A 1 -31.78 56.23 -28.50
N LEU A 2 -30.72 56.29 -29.31
CA LEU A 2 -29.59 55.39 -29.54
C LEU A 2 -29.68 53.90 -29.13
N VAL A 3 -29.71 53.05 -30.16
CA VAL A 3 -29.15 51.70 -30.19
C VAL A 3 -27.63 51.83 -30.34
N THR A 4 -26.84 51.16 -29.48
CA THR A 4 -25.39 51.02 -29.66
C THR A 4 -25.03 49.56 -29.86
N THR A 5 -24.44 49.28 -31.02
CA THR A 5 -23.88 48.00 -31.43
C THR A 5 -22.43 47.90 -30.93
N THR A 6 -22.07 46.79 -30.29
CA THR A 6 -20.69 46.48 -29.90
C THR A 6 -20.11 45.43 -30.85
N THR A 7 -19.05 45.79 -31.57
CA THR A 7 -18.24 44.92 -32.43
C THR A 7 -17.26 44.07 -31.59
N PRO A 8 -16.92 42.82 -32.00
CA PRO A 8 -15.96 41.98 -31.27
C PRO A 8 -14.50 42.30 -31.66
N ARG A 9 -13.60 42.33 -30.67
CA ARG A 9 -12.14 42.46 -30.85
C ARG A 9 -11.49 41.11 -31.18
N ARG A 10 -10.55 41.11 -32.14
CA ARG A 10 -9.66 39.98 -32.49
C ARG A 10 -8.63 39.69 -31.37
N PRO A 11 -8.19 38.43 -31.20
CA PRO A 11 -7.10 38.08 -30.28
C PRO A 11 -5.70 38.29 -30.93
N PRO A 12 -4.64 38.49 -30.13
CA PRO A 12 -3.27 38.66 -30.63
C PRO A 12 -2.59 37.30 -30.97
N PRO A 13 -1.51 37.30 -31.77
CA PRO A 13 -0.90 36.08 -32.28
C PRO A 13 -0.02 35.36 -31.23
N ARG A 14 -0.01 34.02 -31.29
CA ARG A 14 0.82 33.14 -30.46
C ARG A 14 2.30 33.20 -30.88
N ARG A 15 3.21 33.39 -29.92
CA ARG A 15 4.65 33.17 -30.09
C ARG A 15 4.99 31.71 -29.81
N THR A 16 5.67 31.06 -30.75
CA THR A 16 6.30 29.75 -30.59
C THR A 16 7.66 29.91 -29.92
N HIS A 17 7.89 29.19 -28.82
CA HIS A 17 9.22 29.05 -28.22
C HIS A 17 9.79 27.68 -28.59
N HIS A 18 10.89 27.69 -29.34
CA HIS A 18 11.75 26.53 -29.55
C HIS A 18 12.56 26.28 -28.28
N ILE A 19 12.43 25.09 -27.70
CA ILE A 19 13.31 24.60 -26.63
C ILE A 19 14.39 23.74 -27.30
N VAL A 20 15.65 24.14 -27.12
CA VAL A 20 16.84 23.37 -27.50
C VAL A 20 17.20 22.47 -26.32
N THR A 21 17.24 21.16 -26.55
CA THR A 21 17.73 20.15 -25.60
C THR A 21 19.23 19.97 -25.75
N ALA A 22 19.96 19.95 -24.62
CA ALA A 22 21.34 19.51 -24.54
C ALA A 22 21.43 18.28 -23.62
N PRO A 23 22.20 17.23 -23.98
CA PRO A 23 22.31 16.03 -23.15
C PRO A 23 23.43 16.18 -22.12
N HIS A 24 23.16 15.82 -20.86
CA HIS A 24 24.19 15.60 -19.85
C HIS A 24 24.53 14.10 -19.80
N HIS A 25 25.78 13.77 -20.13
CA HIS A 25 26.39 12.48 -19.87
C HIS A 25 26.71 12.35 -18.38
N LEU A 26 26.25 11.27 -17.74
CA LEU A 26 26.76 10.79 -16.45
C LEU A 26 27.64 9.57 -16.71
N GLY A 27 28.90 9.66 -16.30
CA GLY A 27 29.89 8.60 -16.39
C GLY A 27 29.63 7.48 -15.38
N GLY A 28 29.84 6.25 -15.82
CA GLY A 28 29.70 5.05 -15.01
C GLY A 28 30.82 4.88 -13.98
N PHE A 29 30.45 4.31 -12.82
CA PHE A 29 31.37 3.83 -11.80
C PHE A 29 31.50 2.31 -11.89
N THR A 30 32.74 1.81 -11.90
CA THR A 30 33.09 0.40 -11.69
C THR A 30 33.59 0.19 -10.25
N PRO A 31 33.27 -0.94 -9.59
CA PRO A 31 33.75 -1.20 -8.23
C PRO A 31 35.11 -1.92 -8.24
N ALA A 32 35.99 -1.52 -7.32
CA ALA A 32 37.30 -2.14 -7.11
C ALA A 32 37.24 -3.27 -6.07
N SER A 33 37.81 -4.42 -6.41
CA SER A 33 37.91 -5.62 -5.57
C SER A 33 38.90 -5.47 -4.40
N ALA A 34 38.50 -5.91 -3.21
CA ALA A 34 39.37 -6.03 -2.03
C ALA A 34 40.23 -7.31 -2.07
N ARG A 35 41.54 -7.16 -1.81
CA ARG A 35 42.49 -8.28 -1.62
C ARG A 35 42.69 -8.55 -0.13
N ILE A 36 42.50 -9.81 0.26
CA ILE A 36 42.81 -10.39 1.57
C ILE A 36 44.34 -10.54 1.70
N ARG A 37 44.93 -10.13 2.83
CA ARG A 37 46.31 -10.48 3.22
C ARG A 37 46.29 -11.37 4.47
N SER A 38 47.02 -12.47 4.36
CA SER A 38 47.25 -13.49 5.38
C SER A 38 48.37 -13.12 6.35
N SER A 39 48.26 -13.69 7.55
CA SER A 39 49.14 -13.59 8.72
C SER A 39 50.45 -14.37 8.60
N SER A 40 51.50 -13.93 9.31
CA SER A 40 52.60 -14.79 9.76
C SER A 40 53.12 -14.38 11.15
N ARG A 41 53.59 -15.38 11.90
CA ARG A 41 53.93 -15.44 13.34
C ARG A 41 55.43 -15.22 13.62
N SER A 42 55.74 -15.15 14.93
CA SER A 42 56.99 -15.43 15.69
C SER A 42 57.74 -14.18 16.18
N SER A 43 58.35 -14.09 17.38
CA SER A 43 58.69 -15.05 18.44
C SER A 43 59.07 -14.35 19.78
N SER A 44 58.79 -15.05 20.88
CA SER A 44 59.33 -15.09 22.27
C SER A 44 60.46 -14.17 22.80
N SER A 45 60.31 -13.72 24.07
CA SER A 45 61.29 -13.89 25.18
C SER A 45 60.69 -13.60 26.59
N SER A 46 61.17 -14.31 27.62
CA SER A 46 60.77 -14.35 29.05
C SER A 46 61.30 -13.17 29.92
N MET A 47 60.83 -12.79 31.12
CA MET A 47 60.80 -13.56 32.40
C MET A 47 60.11 -12.80 33.58
N ALA A 48 59.46 -13.58 34.47
CA ALA A 48 59.20 -13.44 35.93
C ALA A 48 58.16 -12.44 36.54
N PRO A 49 57.50 -12.80 37.69
CA PRO A 49 56.11 -12.44 37.98
C PRO A 49 55.91 -11.49 39.18
N ALA A 50 54.78 -10.77 39.22
CA ALA A 50 54.27 -10.17 40.46
C ALA A 50 52.75 -9.91 40.42
N ALA A 51 52.10 -10.35 41.50
CA ALA A 51 50.85 -9.89 42.10
C ALA A 51 49.56 -9.87 41.25
N VAL A 52 48.68 -10.82 41.60
CA VAL A 52 47.26 -10.86 41.29
C VAL A 52 46.58 -9.62 41.88
N SER A 53 45.95 -8.81 41.04
CA SER A 53 44.86 -7.92 41.44
C SER A 53 43.62 -8.34 40.66
N ASP A 54 42.62 -8.88 41.36
CA ASP A 54 41.27 -9.12 40.84
C ASP A 54 40.67 -7.77 40.40
N GLY A 55 40.84 -7.46 39.12
CA GLY A 55 40.08 -6.45 38.41
C GLY A 55 39.15 -7.17 37.46
N GLN A 56 37.85 -7.17 37.77
CA GLN A 56 36.82 -7.47 36.77
C GLN A 56 36.82 -6.36 35.72
N ASP A 57 37.75 -6.44 34.77
CA ASP A 57 37.66 -5.73 33.50
C ASP A 57 36.58 -6.42 32.67
N ALA A 58 35.32 -6.04 32.93
CA ALA A 58 34.29 -6.15 31.91
C ALA A 58 34.78 -5.31 30.73
N ALA A 59 35.35 -5.96 29.72
CA ALA A 59 35.87 -5.33 28.52
C ALA A 59 34.87 -4.27 28.04
N LYS A 60 35.21 -2.99 28.23
CA LYS A 60 34.46 -1.87 27.65
C LYS A 60 34.43 -2.13 26.16
N LYS A 61 33.28 -2.58 25.64
CA LYS A 61 33.05 -2.64 24.19
C LYS A 61 33.35 -1.24 23.66
N SER A 62 34.47 -1.11 22.95
CA SER A 62 34.82 0.12 22.26
C SER A 62 33.78 0.31 21.17
N ASN A 63 32.90 1.29 21.35
CA ASN A 63 31.94 1.67 20.31
C ASN A 63 32.66 2.60 19.32
N ARG A 64 32.60 2.27 18.03
CA ARG A 64 33.19 3.08 16.95
C ARG A 64 32.58 4.48 16.86
N PHE A 65 31.28 4.59 17.17
CA PHE A 65 30.52 5.84 17.19
C PHE A 65 30.00 6.13 18.61
N ASP A 66 29.63 7.37 18.90
CA ASP A 66 29.09 7.77 20.20
C ASP A 66 27.80 6.96 20.53
N PRO A 67 27.83 6.09 21.54
CA PRO A 67 26.67 5.29 21.92
C PRO A 67 25.57 6.10 22.61
N LEU A 68 25.84 7.33 23.04
CA LEU A 68 24.91 8.18 23.78
C LEU A 68 24.16 9.20 22.90
N PHE A 69 24.62 9.41 21.66
CA PHE A 69 24.06 10.44 20.77
C PHE A 69 22.55 10.32 20.57
N THR A 70 22.05 9.12 20.27
CA THR A 70 20.61 8.91 20.05
C THR A 70 19.79 9.19 21.30
N GLN A 71 20.25 8.74 22.47
CA GLN A 71 19.55 8.99 23.72
C GLN A 71 19.55 10.48 24.04
N HIS A 72 20.66 11.18 23.81
CA HIS A 72 20.73 12.63 23.98
C HIS A 72 19.68 13.36 23.13
N VAL A 73 19.51 12.99 21.85
CA VAL A 73 18.47 13.58 20.99
C VAL A 73 17.06 13.30 21.53
N ILE A 74 16.78 12.08 21.99
CA ILE A 74 15.49 11.71 22.59
C ILE A 74 15.22 12.54 23.86
N ASP A 75 16.23 12.75 24.69
CA ASP A 75 16.12 13.48 25.95
C ASP A 75 15.85 14.98 25.74
N THR A 76 16.10 15.53 24.54
CA THR A 76 15.75 16.93 24.20
C THR A 76 14.24 17.16 24.05
N MET A 77 13.41 16.12 23.98
CA MET A 77 11.96 16.26 23.88
C MET A 77 11.38 16.96 25.12
N GLY A 78 10.81 18.14 24.91
CA GLY A 78 10.28 18.99 25.98
C GLY A 78 9.10 18.39 26.79
N PRO A 79 8.74 19.02 27.92
CA PRO A 79 7.78 18.48 28.87
C PRO A 79 6.34 18.38 28.33
N ASN A 80 6.00 19.12 27.26
CA ASN A 80 4.65 19.16 26.69
C ASN A 80 4.36 18.02 25.69
N VAL A 81 5.32 17.14 25.41
CA VAL A 81 5.11 16.00 24.51
C VAL A 81 4.20 14.98 25.20
N THR A 82 3.09 14.62 24.54
CA THR A 82 2.15 13.62 25.05
C THR A 82 2.83 12.24 25.22
N PRO A 83 2.33 11.37 26.12
CA PRO A 83 2.91 10.03 26.29
C PRO A 83 2.98 9.23 24.99
N ARG A 84 1.95 9.31 24.14
CA ARG A 84 1.93 8.61 22.85
C ARG A 84 2.95 9.19 21.87
N ASN A 85 3.05 10.52 21.77
CA ASN A 85 4.04 11.14 20.88
C ASN A 85 5.47 10.82 21.34
N ARG A 86 5.71 10.82 22.66
CA ARG A 86 7.02 10.44 23.22
C ARG A 86 7.37 9.01 22.86
N GLN A 87 6.42 8.07 22.96
CA GLN A 87 6.63 6.69 22.53
C GLN A 87 6.98 6.59 21.04
N LEU A 88 6.18 7.24 20.18
CA LEU A 88 6.35 7.19 18.72
C LEU A 88 7.69 7.79 18.28
N PHE A 89 8.00 9.02 18.69
CA PHE A 89 9.22 9.70 18.29
C PHE A 89 10.48 9.08 18.88
N SER A 90 10.44 8.58 20.13
CA SER A 90 11.57 7.83 20.69
C SER A 90 11.88 6.57 19.89
N SER A 91 10.85 5.88 19.39
CA SER A 91 11.05 4.70 18.54
C SER A 91 11.60 5.08 17.17
N LEU A 92 10.99 6.07 16.52
CA LEU A 92 11.43 6.57 15.22
C LEU A 92 12.90 7.01 15.24
N LEU A 93 13.29 7.83 16.22
CA LEU A 93 14.66 8.33 16.33
C LEU A 93 15.68 7.22 16.55
N ARG A 94 15.32 6.18 17.34
CA ARG A 94 16.17 4.99 17.50
C ARG A 94 16.39 4.29 16.17
N HIS A 95 15.31 3.87 15.50
CA HIS A 95 15.43 3.15 14.23
C HIS A 95 16.10 3.98 13.13
N LEU A 96 15.85 5.29 13.07
CA LEU A 96 16.48 6.17 12.09
C LEU A 96 18.00 6.29 12.32
N HIS A 97 18.43 6.51 13.56
CA HIS A 97 19.86 6.61 13.86
C HIS A 97 20.57 5.25 13.78
N ASP A 98 19.88 4.17 14.14
CA ASP A 98 20.40 2.80 14.01
C ASP A 98 20.60 2.45 12.53
N PHE A 99 19.64 2.75 11.66
CA PHE A 99 19.80 2.61 10.20
C PHE A 99 21.03 3.37 9.69
N ALA A 100 21.17 4.65 10.05
CA ALA A 100 22.28 5.48 9.59
C ALA A 100 23.65 4.95 10.07
N ARG A 101 23.71 4.39 11.29
CA ARG A 101 24.92 3.74 11.82
C ARG A 101 25.19 2.39 11.16
N GLU A 102 24.16 1.60 10.94
CA GLU A 102 24.25 0.25 10.36
C GLU A 102 24.87 0.30 8.96
N VAL A 103 24.43 1.24 8.13
CA VAL A 103 24.92 1.41 6.75
C VAL A 103 26.10 2.38 6.65
N GLU A 104 26.53 2.98 7.76
CA GLU A 104 27.54 4.04 7.81
C GLU A 104 27.26 5.16 6.79
N LEU A 105 26.02 5.66 6.79
CA LEU A 105 25.47 6.57 5.77
C LEU A 105 26.40 7.75 5.49
N THR A 106 26.79 7.92 4.21
CA THR A 106 27.66 9.02 3.79
C THR A 106 26.89 10.33 3.63
N ASN A 107 27.61 11.46 3.58
CA ASN A 107 26.99 12.78 3.35
C ASN A 107 26.28 12.86 1.99
N ASP A 108 26.83 12.24 0.95
CA ASP A 108 26.24 12.28 -0.40
C ASP A 108 24.97 11.43 -0.49
N GLU A 109 24.96 10.24 0.15
CA GLU A 109 23.76 9.41 0.27
C GLU A 109 22.69 10.10 1.13
N TRP A 110 23.09 10.73 2.24
CA TRP A 110 22.18 11.52 3.07
C TRP A 110 21.56 12.68 2.29
N MET A 111 22.36 13.46 1.56
CA MET A 111 21.84 14.54 0.71
C MET A 111 20.93 14.04 -0.39
N THR A 112 21.21 12.86 -0.96
CA THR A 112 20.32 12.20 -1.92
C THR A 112 18.97 11.87 -1.29
N GLY A 113 18.95 11.32 -0.07
CA GLY A 113 17.72 11.09 0.70
C GLY A 113 16.95 12.37 1.01
N VAL A 114 17.63 13.46 1.36
CA VAL A 114 17.00 14.78 1.56
C VAL A 114 16.35 15.28 0.28
N HIS A 115 17.05 15.20 -0.86
CA HIS A 115 16.48 15.60 -2.15
C HIS A 115 15.28 14.73 -2.54
N PHE A 116 15.32 13.43 -2.26
CA PHE A 116 14.20 12.52 -2.47
C PHE A 116 12.96 12.95 -1.68
N ILE A 117 13.09 13.21 -0.37
CA ILE A 117 11.98 13.67 0.49
C ILE A 117 11.40 15.00 -0.04
N ASN A 118 12.26 15.93 -0.45
CA ASN A 118 11.82 17.20 -1.04
C ASN A 118 11.03 16.97 -2.34
N ALA A 119 11.50 16.07 -3.21
CA ALA A 119 10.83 15.74 -4.46
C ALA A 119 9.43 15.12 -4.21
N VAL A 120 9.30 14.24 -3.21
CA VAL A 120 8.01 13.68 -2.79
C VAL A 120 7.00 14.79 -2.46
N GLY A 121 7.43 15.80 -1.70
CA GLY A 121 6.59 16.96 -1.37
C GLY A 121 6.23 17.80 -2.60
N GLN A 122 7.19 18.06 -3.49
CA GLN A 122 7.00 18.90 -4.69
C GLN A 122 6.13 18.24 -5.77
N THR A 123 6.17 16.91 -5.87
CA THR A 123 5.35 16.13 -6.82
C THR A 123 3.91 15.95 -6.34
N SER A 124 3.66 16.08 -5.03
CA SER A 124 2.32 15.93 -4.47
C SER A 124 1.40 17.09 -4.84
N THR A 125 0.17 16.77 -5.25
CA THR A 125 -0.89 17.73 -5.61
C THR A 125 -2.20 17.38 -4.89
N LYS A 126 -3.28 18.11 -5.15
CA LYS A 126 -4.61 17.79 -4.58
C LYS A 126 -5.14 16.42 -5.01
N THR A 127 -4.70 15.90 -6.16
CA THR A 127 -5.16 14.64 -6.74
C THR A 127 -4.06 13.58 -6.84
N ARG A 128 -2.84 13.91 -6.39
CA ARG A 128 -1.68 13.00 -6.33
C ARG A 128 -1.02 13.10 -4.97
N ASN A 129 -1.02 12.03 -4.19
CA ASN A 129 -0.31 11.98 -2.92
C ASN A 129 0.93 11.09 -3.06
N GLU A 130 2.08 11.70 -3.31
CA GLU A 130 3.31 10.95 -3.55
C GLU A 130 3.87 10.37 -2.25
N ALA A 131 3.67 11.04 -1.11
CA ALA A 131 4.10 10.53 0.19
C ALA A 131 3.36 9.25 0.57
N HIS A 132 2.05 9.22 0.31
CA HIS A 132 1.23 8.01 0.48
C HIS A 132 1.74 6.90 -0.44
N ARG A 133 1.96 7.19 -1.73
CA ARG A 133 2.48 6.18 -2.66
C ARG A 133 3.87 5.64 -2.28
N VAL A 134 4.77 6.49 -1.77
CA VAL A 134 6.07 6.06 -1.23
C VAL A 134 5.87 5.13 -0.01
N SER A 135 4.90 5.41 0.86
CA SER A 135 4.51 4.52 1.95
C SER A 135 4.03 3.15 1.43
N ASP A 136 3.23 3.13 0.36
CA ASP A 136 2.70 1.90 -0.23
C ASP A 136 3.83 1.02 -0.80
N VAL A 137 4.72 1.61 -1.60
CA VAL A 137 5.84 0.86 -2.23
C VAL A 137 6.90 0.43 -1.22
N LEU A 138 6.98 1.07 -0.05
CA LEU A 138 7.82 0.61 1.06
C LEU A 138 7.12 -0.45 1.93
N GLY A 139 5.85 -0.79 1.64
CA GLY A 139 5.05 -1.77 2.39
C GLY A 139 4.53 -1.25 3.73
N LEU A 140 4.70 0.04 4.02
CA LEU A 140 4.31 0.60 5.30
C LEU A 140 2.80 0.68 5.46
N GLU A 141 2.05 1.03 4.41
CA GLU A 141 0.58 1.09 4.50
C GLU A 141 -0.02 -0.30 4.80
N SER A 142 0.42 -1.33 4.05
CA SER A 142 -0.03 -2.72 4.26
C SER A 142 0.33 -3.26 5.64
N LEU A 143 1.50 -2.91 6.17
CA LEU A 143 1.87 -3.26 7.54
C LEU A 143 1.02 -2.52 8.58
N VAL A 144 0.70 -1.24 8.36
CA VAL A 144 -0.18 -0.47 9.25
C VAL A 144 -1.60 -1.03 9.23
N ASP A 145 -2.12 -1.43 8.07
CA ASP A 145 -3.40 -2.12 7.96
C ASP A 145 -3.40 -3.41 8.79
N GLU A 146 -2.36 -4.24 8.64
CA GLU A 146 -2.26 -5.49 9.40
C GLU A 146 -2.26 -5.24 10.92
N ILE A 147 -1.46 -4.28 11.40
CA ILE A 147 -1.40 -3.93 12.83
C ILE A 147 -2.77 -3.44 13.34
N ALA A 148 -3.49 -2.67 12.52
CA ALA A 148 -4.75 -2.06 12.93
C ALA A 148 -5.94 -3.05 12.92
N ASN A 149 -5.95 -3.98 11.97
CA ASN A 149 -7.15 -4.71 11.60
C ASN A 149 -7.04 -6.24 11.74
N LYS A 150 -5.83 -6.80 11.92
CA LYS A 150 -5.68 -8.26 12.09
C LYS A 150 -6.37 -8.71 13.38
N ILE A 151 -7.29 -9.65 13.23
CA ILE A 151 -7.99 -10.31 14.33
C ILE A 151 -7.71 -11.80 14.17
N VAL A 152 -7.04 -12.39 15.15
CA VAL A 152 -6.95 -13.84 15.28
C VAL A 152 -8.06 -14.27 16.22
N ALA A 153 -9.01 -15.05 15.72
CA ALA A 153 -10.11 -15.58 16.51
C ALA A 153 -9.60 -16.65 17.50
N GLU A 154 -10.40 -16.93 18.51
CA GLU A 154 -10.14 -18.04 19.45
C GLU A 154 -10.54 -19.40 18.86
N GLY A 155 -11.39 -19.41 17.83
CA GLY A 155 -11.82 -20.61 17.12
C GLY A 155 -10.97 -20.94 15.89
N ASP A 156 -11.47 -21.86 15.06
CA ASP A 156 -10.75 -22.37 13.88
C ASP A 156 -10.84 -21.45 12.65
N VAL A 157 -11.64 -20.38 12.72
CA VAL A 157 -11.91 -19.48 11.60
C VAL A 157 -11.65 -18.05 12.04
N ASP A 158 -10.78 -17.36 11.31
CA ASP A 158 -10.55 -15.92 11.44
C ASP A 158 -11.59 -15.14 10.63
N PRO A 159 -11.91 -13.87 11.00
CA PRO A 159 -12.69 -13.01 10.13
C PRO A 159 -11.94 -12.75 8.83
N THR A 160 -12.66 -12.38 7.77
CA THR A 160 -12.08 -12.04 6.48
C THR A 160 -10.97 -11.00 6.63
N SER A 161 -9.78 -11.28 6.08
CA SER A 161 -8.63 -10.39 6.17
C SER A 161 -8.93 -9.02 5.57
N SER A 162 -8.53 -7.96 6.28
CA SER A 162 -8.50 -6.61 5.71
C SER A 162 -7.40 -6.48 4.67
N SER A 163 -7.46 -5.44 3.85
CA SER A 163 -6.36 -4.93 3.05
C SER A 163 -6.54 -3.43 2.85
N ILE A 164 -5.50 -2.76 2.36
CA ILE A 164 -5.49 -1.31 2.14
C ILE A 164 -6.68 -0.86 1.26
N LEU A 165 -7.25 0.31 1.57
CA LEU A 165 -8.39 0.86 0.82
C LEU A 165 -8.00 1.24 -0.62
N GLY A 166 -6.77 1.72 -0.79
CA GLY A 166 -6.34 2.37 -2.02
C GLY A 166 -7.01 3.75 -2.23
N PRO A 167 -6.49 4.56 -3.17
CA PRO A 167 -6.90 5.95 -3.34
C PRO A 167 -8.20 6.14 -4.13
N PHE A 168 -8.83 5.05 -4.61
CA PHE A 168 -9.86 5.11 -5.64
C PHE A 168 -11.27 4.77 -5.15
N TRP A 169 -11.50 4.62 -3.85
CA TRP A 169 -12.86 4.46 -3.31
C TRP A 169 -13.69 5.75 -3.51
N SER A 170 -14.97 5.59 -3.83
CA SER A 170 -15.91 6.71 -4.04
C SER A 170 -17.04 6.63 -3.01
N PRO A 171 -17.21 7.64 -2.12
CA PRO A 171 -18.34 7.68 -1.20
C PRO A 171 -19.69 7.78 -1.92
N ASN A 172 -19.69 8.26 -3.17
CA ASN A 172 -20.87 8.49 -3.98
C ASN A 172 -21.28 7.28 -4.85
N ALA A 173 -20.62 6.12 -4.69
CA ALA A 173 -21.03 4.90 -5.38
C ALA A 173 -22.51 4.58 -5.10
N PRO A 174 -23.33 4.29 -6.13
CA PRO A 174 -24.78 4.15 -5.97
C PRO A 174 -25.14 2.83 -5.30
N PHE A 175 -26.23 2.83 -4.54
CA PHE A 175 -26.91 1.57 -4.20
C PHE A 175 -27.53 0.96 -5.44
N ARG A 176 -27.35 -0.35 -5.61
CA ARG A 176 -27.87 -1.15 -6.72
C ARG A 176 -28.67 -2.32 -6.16
N VAL A 177 -29.53 -2.89 -6.98
CA VAL A 177 -30.36 -4.06 -6.61
C VAL A 177 -29.53 -5.33 -6.78
N ASN A 178 -29.64 -6.29 -5.87
CA ASN A 178 -29.00 -7.60 -6.06
C ASN A 178 -29.44 -8.23 -7.40
N GLY A 179 -28.49 -8.80 -8.12
CA GLY A 179 -28.66 -9.35 -9.47
C GLY A 179 -28.50 -8.34 -10.60
N SER A 180 -28.27 -7.06 -10.29
CA SER A 180 -27.89 -6.07 -11.30
C SER A 180 -26.39 -6.08 -11.60
N SER A 181 -25.97 -5.30 -12.60
CA SER A 181 -24.57 -5.15 -12.99
C SER A 181 -23.97 -3.84 -12.48
N ILE A 182 -22.70 -3.88 -12.06
CA ILE A 182 -21.89 -2.66 -11.85
C ILE A 182 -21.26 -2.15 -13.15
N ILE A 183 -21.28 -2.95 -14.23
CA ILE A 183 -20.80 -2.56 -15.57
C ILE A 183 -21.87 -1.67 -16.19
N GLN A 184 -21.66 -0.36 -16.19
CA GLN A 184 -22.57 0.62 -16.80
C GLN A 184 -22.14 0.94 -18.23
N ASP A 185 -20.82 1.00 -18.45
CA ASP A 185 -20.20 1.24 -19.75
C ASP A 185 -19.32 0.03 -20.09
N PRO A 186 -19.82 -0.90 -20.91
CA PRO A 186 -19.06 -2.07 -21.31
C PRO A 186 -17.79 -1.69 -22.07
N ALA A 187 -16.66 -2.27 -21.67
CA ALA A 187 -15.37 -2.07 -22.30
C ALA A 187 -14.95 -3.29 -23.14
N PRO A 188 -14.28 -3.09 -24.29
CA PRO A 188 -13.73 -4.18 -25.09
C PRO A 188 -12.83 -5.11 -24.27
N GLY A 189 -12.96 -6.42 -24.49
CA GLY A 189 -12.17 -7.43 -23.79
C GLY A 189 -12.53 -7.64 -22.31
N GLY A 190 -13.54 -6.95 -21.78
CA GLY A 190 -14.05 -7.18 -20.43
C GLY A 190 -14.77 -8.52 -20.33
N ARG A 191 -14.27 -9.39 -19.45
CA ARG A 191 -14.84 -10.72 -19.16
C ARG A 191 -15.84 -10.61 -18.02
N VAL A 192 -17.11 -10.90 -18.27
CA VAL A 192 -18.17 -10.70 -17.26
C VAL A 192 -18.20 -11.88 -16.28
N CYS A 193 -18.21 -11.54 -15.00
CA CYS A 193 -18.26 -12.45 -13.87
C CYS A 193 -19.52 -12.18 -13.04
N ARG A 194 -20.24 -13.24 -12.69
CA ARG A 194 -21.27 -13.21 -11.66
C ARG A 194 -20.59 -13.43 -10.31
N MET A 195 -20.57 -12.39 -9.48
CA MET A 195 -20.06 -12.45 -8.13
C MET A 195 -21.22 -12.64 -7.14
N HIS A 196 -21.06 -13.55 -6.18
CA HIS A 196 -22.06 -13.83 -5.16
C HIS A 196 -21.45 -14.40 -3.88
N GLY A 197 -22.22 -14.41 -2.81
CA GLY A 197 -21.83 -15.07 -1.57
C GLY A 197 -22.67 -14.63 -0.39
N ARG A 198 -22.21 -14.97 0.81
CA ARG A 198 -22.89 -14.68 2.08
C ARG A 198 -22.02 -13.89 3.04
N ILE A 199 -22.65 -13.00 3.79
CA ILE A 199 -22.04 -12.21 4.86
C ILE A 199 -22.50 -12.78 6.20
N THR A 200 -21.56 -13.23 7.02
CA THR A 200 -21.83 -13.99 8.25
C THR A 200 -21.09 -13.43 9.45
N ASP A 201 -21.64 -13.68 10.64
CA ASP A 201 -21.04 -13.35 11.92
C ASP A 201 -19.97 -14.40 12.28
N LEU A 202 -18.75 -13.93 12.57
CA LEU A 202 -17.63 -14.74 13.05
C LEU A 202 -18.00 -15.65 14.23
N LEU A 203 -18.76 -15.15 15.20
CA LEU A 203 -18.98 -15.86 16.48
C LEU A 203 -20.13 -16.87 16.40
N THR A 204 -21.17 -16.56 15.62
CA THR A 204 -22.39 -17.38 15.58
C THR A 204 -22.53 -18.18 14.28
N GLY A 205 -21.79 -17.82 13.22
CA GLY A 205 -21.95 -18.37 11.87
C GLY A 205 -23.28 -17.97 11.21
N MET A 206 -24.09 -17.13 11.87
CA MET A 206 -25.39 -16.71 11.37
C MET A 206 -25.24 -15.63 10.29
N PRO A 207 -26.20 -15.54 9.35
CA PRO A 207 -26.18 -14.47 8.36
C PRO A 207 -26.32 -13.09 8.99
N ILE A 208 -25.80 -12.07 8.31
CA ILE A 208 -25.93 -10.65 8.69
C ILE A 208 -26.82 -9.93 7.67
N PRO A 209 -28.15 -9.92 7.85
CA PRO A 209 -29.07 -9.18 6.99
C PRO A 209 -28.76 -7.69 6.93
N GLY A 210 -28.93 -7.08 5.76
CA GLY A 210 -28.78 -5.64 5.59
C GLY A 210 -27.34 -5.12 5.62
N ALA A 211 -26.33 -5.99 5.81
CA ALA A 211 -24.92 -5.64 5.60
C ALA A 211 -24.72 -5.05 4.19
N VAL A 212 -23.92 -3.99 4.11
CA VAL A 212 -23.67 -3.28 2.85
C VAL A 212 -22.36 -3.79 2.26
N PHE A 213 -22.44 -4.34 1.05
CA PHE A 213 -21.30 -4.74 0.22
C PHE A 213 -21.01 -3.64 -0.80
N ASP A 214 -19.97 -2.83 -0.57
CA ASP A 214 -19.49 -1.79 -1.47
C ASP A 214 -18.33 -2.34 -2.31
N ILE A 215 -18.43 -2.23 -3.64
CA ILE A 215 -17.45 -2.77 -4.59
C ILE A 215 -16.99 -1.67 -5.55
N TRP A 216 -15.69 -1.70 -5.87
CA TRP A 216 -15.11 -0.94 -6.98
C TRP A 216 -13.96 -1.70 -7.64
N GLN A 217 -13.79 -1.53 -8.95
CA GLN A 217 -12.68 -2.11 -9.69
C GLN A 217 -12.29 -1.25 -10.89
N ALA A 218 -11.10 -1.50 -11.44
CA ALA A 218 -10.70 -0.96 -12.73
C ALA A 218 -11.47 -1.65 -13.88
N SER A 219 -11.60 -0.95 -15.01
CA SER A 219 -12.11 -1.52 -16.26
C SER A 219 -11.12 -2.48 -16.92
N SER A 220 -11.51 -3.11 -18.03
CA SER A 220 -10.67 -4.07 -18.75
C SER A 220 -9.35 -3.47 -19.24
N ASN A 221 -9.26 -2.14 -19.33
CA ASN A 221 -8.06 -1.39 -19.69
C ASN A 221 -7.19 -0.96 -18.48
N GLY A 222 -7.52 -1.39 -17.27
CA GLY A 222 -6.77 -1.09 -16.04
C GLY A 222 -7.01 0.32 -15.48
N LYS A 223 -8.03 1.05 -15.95
CA LYS A 223 -8.38 2.39 -15.46
C LYS A 223 -9.69 2.42 -14.69
N TYR A 224 -9.73 3.21 -13.63
CA TYR A 224 -10.97 3.60 -12.96
C TYR A 224 -11.69 4.69 -13.73
N ASP A 225 -13.01 4.79 -13.54
CA ASP A 225 -13.91 5.78 -14.14
C ASP A 225 -13.34 7.21 -14.24
N PHE A 226 -12.86 7.77 -13.13
CA PHE A 226 -12.35 9.15 -13.10
C PHE A 226 -11.05 9.35 -13.89
N GLN A 227 -10.33 8.27 -14.21
CA GLN A 227 -9.11 8.27 -15.01
C GLN A 227 -9.40 8.16 -16.52
N ASP A 228 -10.65 7.84 -16.89
CA ASP A 228 -11.05 7.55 -18.27
C ASP A 228 -12.45 8.11 -18.60
N PRO A 229 -12.67 9.43 -18.39
CA PRO A 229 -14.00 10.05 -18.48
C PRO A 229 -14.62 10.01 -19.89
N ASP A 230 -13.80 9.78 -20.93
CA ASP A 230 -14.27 9.64 -22.31
C ASP A 230 -14.90 8.26 -22.58
N ALA A 231 -14.54 7.24 -21.79
CA ALA A 231 -14.99 5.85 -21.96
C ALA A 231 -15.85 5.33 -20.80
N GLN A 232 -15.83 6.01 -19.65
CA GLN A 232 -16.50 5.58 -18.44
C GLN A 232 -17.32 6.72 -17.82
N THR A 233 -18.61 6.51 -17.65
CA THR A 233 -19.46 7.41 -16.87
C THR A 233 -19.07 7.35 -15.38
N PRO A 234 -19.28 8.44 -14.62
CA PRO A 234 -19.00 8.44 -13.19
C PRO A 234 -19.71 7.30 -12.44
N ASN A 235 -18.94 6.55 -11.65
CA ASN A 235 -19.33 5.33 -10.96
C ASN A 235 -19.67 4.11 -11.86
N ASN A 236 -19.14 4.06 -13.08
CA ASN A 236 -18.96 2.79 -13.79
C ASN A 236 -18.09 1.84 -12.94
N LEU A 237 -18.44 0.56 -12.92
CA LEU A 237 -17.73 -0.49 -12.16
C LEU A 237 -17.65 -0.21 -10.65
N ARG A 238 -18.67 0.48 -10.12
CA ARG A 238 -18.88 0.72 -8.69
C ARG A 238 -20.32 0.42 -8.30
N GLY A 239 -20.52 -0.08 -7.08
CA GLY A 239 -21.86 -0.30 -6.57
C GLY A 239 -21.91 -0.70 -5.11
N LYS A 240 -23.01 -0.38 -4.45
CA LYS A 240 -23.34 -0.84 -3.09
C LYS A 240 -24.54 -1.75 -3.14
N PHE A 241 -24.43 -2.92 -2.51
CA PHE A 241 -25.48 -3.93 -2.46
C PHE A 241 -25.84 -4.22 -1.01
N ARG A 242 -27.12 -4.49 -0.72
CA ARG A 242 -27.54 -4.91 0.62
C ARG A 242 -27.73 -6.41 0.64
N ALA A 243 -27.12 -7.07 1.62
CA ALA A 243 -27.38 -8.47 1.88
C ALA A 243 -28.85 -8.69 2.23
N ASN A 244 -29.44 -9.76 1.71
CA ASN A 244 -30.82 -10.15 2.02
C ASN A 244 -30.94 -10.78 3.43
N ASP A 245 -32.13 -11.29 3.78
CA ASP A 245 -32.40 -11.91 5.09
C ASP A 245 -31.55 -13.18 5.37
N ASN A 246 -30.98 -13.78 4.33
CA ASN A 246 -30.05 -14.92 4.44
C ASN A 246 -28.58 -14.49 4.40
N GLY A 247 -28.30 -13.18 4.45
CA GLY A 247 -26.95 -12.61 4.35
C GLY A 247 -26.38 -12.63 2.93
N GLU A 248 -27.18 -12.94 1.91
CA GLU A 248 -26.72 -13.16 0.54
C GLU A 248 -26.65 -11.86 -0.27
N TYR A 249 -25.63 -11.76 -1.12
CA TYR A 249 -25.46 -10.71 -2.12
C TYR A 249 -25.09 -11.35 -3.46
N TRP A 250 -25.46 -10.70 -4.56
CA TRP A 250 -25.05 -11.13 -5.91
C TRP A 250 -25.16 -9.99 -6.91
N PHE A 251 -24.28 -9.95 -7.89
CA PHE A 251 -24.26 -8.96 -8.98
C PHE A 251 -23.31 -9.40 -10.11
N TYR A 252 -23.31 -8.64 -11.21
CA TYR A 252 -22.39 -8.82 -12.32
C TYR A 252 -21.29 -7.76 -12.31
N CYS A 253 -20.03 -8.18 -12.45
CA CYS A 253 -18.84 -7.36 -12.50
C CYS A 253 -17.88 -7.88 -13.59
N TYR A 254 -16.71 -7.27 -13.74
CA TYR A 254 -15.66 -7.85 -14.57
C TYR A 254 -14.75 -8.76 -13.77
N HIS A 255 -14.19 -9.78 -14.42
CA HIS A 255 -12.90 -10.32 -14.02
C HIS A 255 -11.89 -9.17 -14.02
N PRO A 256 -11.15 -8.93 -12.92
CA PRO A 256 -10.29 -7.77 -12.84
C PRO A 256 -9.09 -7.89 -13.80
N THR A 257 -8.46 -6.75 -14.10
CA THR A 257 -7.24 -6.66 -14.90
C THR A 257 -6.12 -6.04 -14.06
N ALA A 258 -4.90 -6.59 -14.17
CA ALA A 258 -3.71 -6.02 -13.54
C ALA A 258 -3.40 -4.63 -14.11
N TYR A 259 -2.84 -3.75 -13.28
CA TYR A 259 -2.48 -2.40 -13.72
C TYR A 259 -1.22 -1.89 -13.00
N SER A 260 -0.57 -0.93 -13.62
CA SER A 260 0.63 -0.29 -13.10
C SER A 260 0.27 0.90 -12.20
N LEU A 261 1.04 1.11 -11.13
CA LEU A 261 1.18 2.45 -10.56
C LEU A 261 1.75 3.42 -11.61
N PRO A 262 1.58 4.75 -11.45
CA PRO A 262 2.22 5.70 -12.34
C PRO A 262 3.74 5.50 -12.37
N THR A 263 4.31 5.50 -13.57
CA THR A 263 5.74 5.25 -13.82
C THR A 263 6.53 6.56 -13.94
N ASP A 264 6.19 7.52 -13.07
CA ASP A 264 6.79 8.84 -13.02
C ASP A 264 6.92 9.32 -11.57
N GLY A 265 7.87 10.21 -11.33
CA GLY A 265 8.09 10.82 -10.03
C GLY A 265 8.76 9.92 -8.98
N PRO A 266 8.93 10.43 -7.75
CA PRO A 266 9.77 9.83 -6.73
C PRO A 266 9.41 8.38 -6.38
N SER A 267 8.13 8.00 -6.35
CA SER A 267 7.78 6.60 -6.04
C SER A 267 8.31 5.62 -7.08
N TYR A 268 8.32 6.02 -8.36
CA TYR A 268 8.82 5.19 -9.44
C TYR A 268 10.35 5.18 -9.48
N ASP A 269 11.00 6.31 -9.18
CA ASP A 269 12.44 6.38 -8.99
C ASP A 269 12.89 5.41 -7.88
N LEU A 270 12.16 5.38 -6.77
CA LEU A 270 12.42 4.47 -5.65
C LEU A 270 12.26 2.99 -6.05
N LEU A 271 11.20 2.64 -6.79
CA LEU A 271 11.04 1.28 -7.33
C LEU A 271 12.20 0.90 -8.25
N THR A 272 12.62 1.82 -9.13
CA THR A 272 13.74 1.61 -10.06
C THR A 272 15.05 1.40 -9.31
N LEU A 273 15.31 2.17 -8.25
CA LEU A 273 16.50 2.01 -7.40
C LEU A 273 16.56 0.64 -6.70
N MET A 274 15.40 0.07 -6.38
CA MET A 274 15.28 -1.27 -5.78
C MET A 274 15.17 -2.39 -6.81
N ASP A 275 15.26 -2.09 -8.11
CA ASP A 275 15.03 -3.04 -9.22
C ASP A 275 13.65 -3.74 -9.12
N ARG A 276 12.60 -2.96 -8.81
CA ARG A 276 11.21 -3.44 -8.65
C ARG A 276 10.29 -2.90 -9.74
N HIS A 277 9.23 -3.66 -10.05
CA HIS A 277 8.21 -3.26 -11.01
C HIS A 277 7.05 -2.47 -10.35
N PRO A 278 6.30 -1.67 -11.14
CA PRO A 278 5.17 -0.88 -10.64
C PRO A 278 3.82 -1.62 -10.68
N MET A 279 3.80 -2.88 -11.14
CA MET A 279 2.56 -3.64 -11.32
C MET A 279 1.89 -4.04 -10.01
N ARG A 280 0.57 -3.89 -10.00
CA ARG A 280 -0.35 -4.53 -9.05
C ARG A 280 -1.04 -5.70 -9.75
N PRO A 281 -1.26 -6.84 -9.07
CA PRO A 281 -2.08 -7.92 -9.61
C PRO A 281 -3.50 -7.43 -9.89
N ALA A 282 -4.20 -8.09 -10.79
CA ALA A 282 -5.63 -7.89 -10.97
C ALA A 282 -6.36 -8.02 -9.64
N HIS A 283 -7.22 -7.06 -9.31
CA HIS A 283 -8.03 -7.14 -8.09
C HIS A 283 -9.37 -6.43 -8.17
N ILE A 284 -10.28 -6.90 -7.33
CA ILE A 284 -11.55 -6.24 -7.00
C ILE A 284 -11.41 -5.68 -5.58
N HIS A 285 -11.71 -4.41 -5.37
CA HIS A 285 -11.83 -3.89 -4.01
C HIS A 285 -13.24 -4.09 -3.48
N ILE A 286 -13.33 -4.41 -2.18
CA ILE A 286 -14.59 -4.46 -1.46
C ILE A 286 -14.49 -3.74 -0.12
N MET A 287 -15.61 -3.19 0.34
CA MET A 287 -15.81 -2.71 1.70
C MET A 287 -17.17 -3.19 2.19
N VAL A 288 -17.14 -4.02 3.23
CA VAL A 288 -18.36 -4.56 3.84
C VAL A 288 -18.60 -3.91 5.19
N THR A 289 -19.81 -3.37 5.40
CA THR A 289 -20.15 -2.63 6.63
C THR A 289 -21.49 -3.05 7.21
N HIS A 290 -21.57 -3.03 8.55
CA HIS A 290 -22.81 -3.17 9.31
C HIS A 290 -22.70 -2.37 10.63
N PRO A 291 -23.80 -1.79 11.17
CA PRO A 291 -23.75 -1.02 12.42
C PRO A 291 -23.20 -1.79 13.63
N GLU A 292 -23.38 -3.11 13.68
CA GLU A 292 -23.01 -3.96 14.82
C GLU A 292 -21.68 -4.69 14.65
N PHE A 293 -21.14 -4.73 13.43
CA PHE A 293 -19.90 -5.45 13.11
C PHE A 293 -18.78 -4.48 12.71
N LYS A 294 -17.54 -4.89 12.95
CA LYS A 294 -16.37 -4.21 12.38
C LYS A 294 -16.46 -4.35 10.86
N GLY A 295 -16.34 -3.22 10.17
CA GLY A 295 -16.28 -3.24 8.71
C GLY A 295 -15.00 -3.92 8.24
N CYS A 296 -15.06 -4.55 7.07
CA CYS A 296 -13.90 -5.13 6.42
C CYS A 296 -13.71 -4.45 5.07
N THR A 297 -12.60 -3.72 4.92
CA THR A 297 -12.10 -3.26 3.62
C THR A 297 -11.04 -4.24 3.17
N THR A 298 -11.16 -4.77 1.96
CA THR A 298 -10.20 -5.75 1.44
C THR A 298 -10.18 -5.76 -0.09
N GLN A 299 -9.35 -6.63 -0.65
CA GLN A 299 -9.10 -6.78 -2.09
C GLN A 299 -9.10 -8.26 -2.45
N LEU A 300 -9.69 -8.63 -3.59
CA LEU A 300 -9.81 -10.01 -4.05
C LEU A 300 -9.02 -10.22 -5.34
N TYR A 301 -8.23 -11.28 -5.41
CA TYR A 301 -7.26 -11.49 -6.49
C TYR A 301 -7.53 -12.79 -7.25
N PRO A 302 -7.48 -12.82 -8.59
CA PRO A 302 -7.46 -14.07 -9.35
C PRO A 302 -6.18 -14.87 -9.06
N ARG A 303 -6.33 -16.18 -8.80
CA ARG A 303 -5.20 -17.09 -8.48
C ARG A 303 -4.16 -17.21 -9.58
N ASP A 304 -4.52 -16.96 -10.83
CA ASP A 304 -3.66 -17.07 -12.00
C ASP A 304 -2.93 -15.77 -12.35
N ASP A 305 -3.07 -14.70 -11.55
CA ASP A 305 -2.39 -13.45 -11.82
C ASP A 305 -0.85 -13.55 -11.59
N PRO A 306 -0.01 -13.12 -12.55
CA PRO A 306 1.44 -13.28 -12.45
C PRO A 306 2.11 -12.36 -11.41
N TRP A 307 1.40 -11.36 -10.88
CA TRP A 307 1.94 -10.36 -9.97
C TRP A 307 1.58 -10.61 -8.50
N LEU A 308 0.92 -11.73 -8.17
CA LEU A 308 0.51 -12.04 -6.79
C LEU A 308 1.67 -12.02 -5.79
N ALA A 309 2.77 -12.69 -6.14
CA ALA A 309 3.94 -12.83 -5.27
C ALA A 309 4.75 -11.53 -5.13
N THR A 310 4.55 -10.57 -6.04
CA THR A 310 5.40 -9.37 -6.16
C THR A 310 4.58 -8.09 -6.24
N ASP A 311 3.33 -8.08 -5.74
CA ASP A 311 2.48 -6.88 -5.71
C ASP A 311 3.28 -5.70 -5.16
N THR A 312 3.36 -4.63 -5.96
CA THR A 312 4.25 -3.50 -5.66
C THR A 312 3.92 -2.82 -4.32
N VAL A 313 2.69 -2.98 -3.82
CA VAL A 313 2.21 -2.43 -2.54
C VAL A 313 1.96 -3.47 -1.45
N PHE A 314 2.29 -4.75 -1.69
CA PHE A 314 2.23 -5.82 -0.69
C PHE A 314 0.84 -6.03 -0.05
N ALA A 315 -0.24 -5.91 -0.84
CA ALA A 315 -1.61 -5.99 -0.34
C ALA A 315 -2.22 -7.41 -0.37
N VAL A 316 -1.57 -8.34 -1.09
CA VAL A 316 -2.03 -9.72 -1.30
C VAL A 316 -1.91 -10.55 -0.01
N LYS A 317 -2.99 -11.27 0.32
CA LYS A 317 -3.05 -12.25 1.42
C LYS A 317 -3.66 -13.55 0.89
N ASP A 318 -3.22 -14.69 1.42
CA ASP A 318 -3.56 -16.01 0.87
C ASP A 318 -5.07 -16.30 0.82
N ASP A 319 -5.81 -15.87 1.84
CA ASP A 319 -7.27 -16.03 1.95
C ASP A 319 -8.06 -15.16 0.96
N LEU A 320 -7.39 -14.20 0.32
CA LEU A 320 -7.97 -13.28 -0.65
C LEU A 320 -7.69 -13.68 -2.11
N ILE A 321 -7.00 -14.79 -2.32
CA ILE A 321 -6.69 -15.34 -3.65
C ILE A 321 -7.75 -16.37 -4.04
N LEU A 322 -8.51 -16.07 -5.10
CA LEU A 322 -9.74 -16.74 -5.47
C LEU A 322 -9.68 -17.36 -6.87
N ASP A 323 -10.53 -18.36 -7.09
CA ASP A 323 -10.69 -19.03 -8.39
C ASP A 323 -11.94 -18.49 -9.09
N PHE A 324 -11.74 -17.88 -10.25
CA PHE A 324 -12.83 -17.45 -11.15
C PHE A 324 -13.17 -18.64 -12.06
N LYS A 325 -14.30 -19.29 -11.79
CA LYS A 325 -14.68 -20.55 -12.47
C LYS A 325 -15.50 -20.25 -13.72
N PRO A 326 -15.41 -21.06 -14.79
CA PRO A 326 -16.35 -20.95 -15.92
C PRO A 326 -17.80 -21.09 -15.44
N LEU A 327 -18.70 -20.26 -15.97
CA LEU A 327 -20.13 -20.31 -15.72
C LEU A 327 -20.87 -20.68 -17.00
N GLU A 328 -21.69 -21.73 -16.94
CA GLU A 328 -22.57 -22.15 -18.04
C GLU A 328 -24.03 -21.80 -17.72
N GLY A 329 -24.81 -21.44 -18.74
CA GLY A 329 -26.25 -21.21 -18.61
C GLY A 329 -26.67 -19.85 -18.04
N ASP A 330 -25.74 -18.89 -17.92
CA ASP A 330 -26.02 -17.49 -17.63
C ASP A 330 -25.72 -16.64 -18.88
N ASP A 331 -26.74 -15.97 -19.44
CA ASP A 331 -26.59 -15.19 -20.67
C ASP A 331 -25.74 -13.91 -20.49
N GLN A 332 -25.46 -13.51 -19.23
CA GLN A 332 -24.74 -12.28 -18.92
C GLN A 332 -23.30 -12.51 -18.50
N ALA A 333 -22.95 -13.68 -17.98
CA ALA A 333 -21.63 -13.96 -17.42
C ALA A 333 -21.02 -15.26 -17.94
N GLU A 334 -19.72 -15.23 -18.20
CA GLU A 334 -18.92 -16.41 -18.53
C GLU A 334 -18.15 -16.96 -17.32
N LEU A 335 -18.15 -16.23 -16.19
CA LEU A 335 -17.42 -16.60 -14.99
C LEU A 335 -18.30 -16.52 -13.74
N ASP A 336 -18.05 -17.40 -12.78
CA ASP A 336 -18.62 -17.43 -11.44
C ASP A 336 -17.53 -17.13 -10.40
N LEU A 337 -17.86 -16.26 -9.46
CA LEU A 337 -17.03 -15.94 -8.29
C LEU A 337 -17.90 -16.01 -7.03
N GLU A 338 -17.78 -17.13 -6.30
CA GLU A 338 -18.30 -17.22 -4.94
C GLU A 338 -17.29 -16.63 -3.94
N TYR A 339 -17.73 -15.69 -3.11
CA TYR A 339 -16.93 -15.13 -2.03
C TYR A 339 -17.76 -14.85 -0.78
N ASN A 340 -17.47 -15.58 0.29
CA ASN A 340 -18.12 -15.41 1.58
C ASN A 340 -17.33 -14.44 2.46
N VAL A 341 -18.03 -13.53 3.14
CA VAL A 341 -17.43 -12.54 4.04
C VAL A 341 -17.80 -12.87 5.48
N ILE A 342 -16.79 -12.92 6.34
CA ILE A 342 -16.96 -13.18 7.77
C ILE A 342 -16.59 -11.91 8.52
N LEU A 343 -17.57 -11.31 9.20
CA LEU A 343 -17.37 -10.08 9.96
C LEU A 343 -17.27 -10.36 11.46
N SER A 344 -16.38 -9.62 12.11
CA SER A 344 -16.22 -9.65 13.56
C SER A 344 -17.14 -8.62 14.26
N PRO A 345 -17.82 -8.94 15.37
CA PRO A 345 -18.61 -7.96 16.13
C PRO A 345 -17.75 -6.79 16.67
N LYS A 346 -18.31 -5.57 16.77
CA LYS A 346 -17.57 -4.34 17.15
C LYS A 346 -16.85 -4.37 18.52
N GLY A 347 -17.21 -5.30 19.40
CA GLY A 347 -16.55 -5.50 20.70
C GLY A 347 -15.49 -6.60 20.74
N TYR A 348 -15.45 -7.48 19.73
CA TYR A 348 -14.58 -8.66 19.78
C TYR A 348 -13.11 -8.25 19.61
N LYS A 349 -12.23 -8.74 20.48
CA LYS A 349 -10.80 -8.40 20.46
C LYS A 349 -9.92 -9.51 19.89
N GLY A 350 -10.48 -10.69 19.63
CA GLY A 350 -9.70 -11.87 19.27
C GLY A 350 -8.78 -12.32 20.40
N LYS A 351 -7.91 -13.27 20.08
CA LYS A 351 -6.82 -13.73 20.92
C LYS A 351 -5.85 -12.57 21.18
N GLN A 352 -5.60 -12.27 22.45
CA GLN A 352 -4.59 -11.29 22.83
C GLN A 352 -3.22 -11.97 22.87
N PHE A 353 -2.29 -11.44 22.10
CA PHE A 353 -0.88 -11.82 22.19
C PHE A 353 -0.23 -10.95 23.26
N GLY A 354 0.53 -11.57 24.17
CA GLY A 354 1.32 -10.85 25.16
C GLY A 354 2.35 -9.92 24.51
N PRO A 355 2.86 -8.93 25.26
CA PRO A 355 3.87 -7.98 24.76
C PRO A 355 5.18 -8.65 24.35
#